data_AF-A0A9N9K3J3-F1
#
_entry.id   AF-A0A9N9K3J3-F1
#
_cell.length_a   1.000
_cell.length_b   1.000
_cell.length_c   1.000
_cell.angle_alpha   90.00
_cell.angle_beta   90.00
_cell.angle_gamma   90.00
#
_symmetry.space_group_name_H-M   'P 1'
#
loop_
_entity.id
_entity.type
_entity.pdbx_description
1 polymer ?
#
loop_
_entity_poly.entity_id
_entity_poly.type
_entity_poly.pdbx_seq_one_letter_code
_entity_poly.pdbx_strand_id
1 'polypeptide(L)'
;MSMNIEKSPEGVVILDYNDILTNVDVSDAIEEAFGNHSHCLGIILIKNLPKDYSEKRTRLLRLASVFSALPETIKNKTVCQESFYSFGWSCGKEIMNGKADYLKGSYYANPKYDIPNATPKQKMEFPMYCHPNIWPKDDLPEFEHAFKDLGCFIMDVAKLVARACDSF
;
A
#
# COMPACT_ATOMS: atom_id res chain seq x y z
N MET A 1 13.65 32.29 6.40
CA MET A 1 13.89 32.25 4.94
C MET A 1 13.04 31.10 4.45
N SER A 2 12.02 31.32 3.61
CA SER A 2 11.21 30.21 3.12
C SER A 2 12.12 29.25 2.37
N MET A 3 12.09 27.96 2.73
CA MET A 3 12.80 26.96 1.94
C MET A 3 12.24 27.00 0.51
N ASN A 4 13.10 26.96 -0.50
CA ASN A 4 12.62 26.74 -1.85
C ASN A 4 12.03 25.33 -1.91
N ILE A 5 10.70 25.24 -1.99
CA ILE A 5 9.97 23.97 -2.11
C ILE A 5 10.27 23.39 -3.49
N GLU A 6 10.92 22.23 -3.51
CA GLU A 6 11.19 21.51 -4.75
C GLU A 6 9.90 20.90 -5.30
N LYS A 7 9.70 21.03 -6.62
CA LYS A 7 8.53 20.49 -7.31
C LYS A 7 8.91 19.80 -8.63
N SER A 8 8.11 18.82 -9.04
CA SER A 8 8.15 18.28 -10.39
C SER A 8 7.65 19.32 -11.42
N PRO A 9 7.87 19.11 -12.74
CA PRO A 9 7.31 19.96 -13.78
C PRO A 9 5.78 20.11 -13.71
N GLU A 10 5.09 19.09 -13.20
CA GLU A 10 3.64 19.04 -13.01
C GLU A 10 3.19 19.69 -11.68
N GLY A 11 4.12 20.18 -10.86
CA GLY A 11 3.83 20.87 -9.60
C GLY A 11 3.76 19.97 -8.37
N VAL A 12 4.10 18.68 -8.47
CA VAL A 12 4.11 17.76 -7.31
C VAL A 12 5.25 18.14 -6.38
N VAL A 13 4.96 18.37 -5.10
CA VAL A 13 5.98 18.65 -4.08
C VAL A 13 6.88 17.43 -3.87
N ILE A 14 8.19 17.67 -3.84
CA ILE A 14 9.22 16.65 -3.67
C ILE A 14 9.94 16.87 -2.34
N LEU A 15 9.99 15.84 -1.49
CA LEU A 15 10.79 15.82 -0.27
C LEU A 15 11.88 14.74 -0.33
N ASP A 16 13.02 15.00 0.29
CA ASP A 16 14.03 13.97 0.51
C ASP A 16 13.60 13.05 1.66
N TYR A 17 13.83 11.75 1.49
CA TYR A 17 13.59 10.77 2.56
C TYR A 17 14.37 11.11 3.85
N ASN A 18 15.58 11.65 3.75
CA ASN A 18 16.40 11.97 4.92
C ASN A 18 15.83 13.15 5.71
N ASP A 19 15.20 14.12 5.05
CA ASP A 19 14.59 15.28 5.71
C ASP A 19 13.46 14.84 6.64
N ILE A 20 12.55 14.01 6.13
CA ILE A 20 11.44 13.46 6.94
C ILE A 20 11.90 12.41 7.97
N LEU A 21 13.02 11.73 7.72
CA LEU A 21 13.60 10.77 8.66
C LEU A 21 14.21 11.48 9.88
N THR A 22 14.91 12.59 9.64
CA THR A 22 15.63 13.36 10.68
C THR A 22 14.80 14.48 11.31
N ASN A 23 13.51 14.57 10.98
CA ASN A 23 12.58 15.61 11.45
C ASN A 23 13.07 17.04 11.11
N VAL A 24 13.57 17.25 9.89
CA VAL A 24 13.74 18.61 9.35
C VAL A 24 12.35 19.25 9.27
N ASP A 25 12.26 20.55 9.56
CA ASP A 25 11.03 21.31 9.38
C ASP A 25 10.70 21.43 7.88
N VAL A 26 9.63 20.74 7.48
CA VAL A 26 9.11 20.68 6.10
C VAL A 26 7.68 21.21 6.02
N SER A 27 7.24 21.98 7.01
CA SER A 27 5.83 22.40 7.16
C SER A 27 5.31 23.17 5.94
N ASP A 28 6.11 24.13 5.42
CA ASP A 28 5.77 24.88 4.20
C ASP A 28 5.54 23.94 2.98
N ALA A 29 6.33 22.88 2.87
CA ALA A 29 6.22 21.90 1.78
C ALA A 29 4.98 21.00 1.97
N ILE A 30 4.65 20.64 3.21
CA ILE A 30 3.43 19.90 3.54
C ILE A 30 2.18 20.73 3.23
N GLU A 31 2.16 22.01 3.61
CA GLU A 31 1.07 22.94 3.27
C GLU A 31 0.93 23.08 1.75
N GLU A 32 2.04 23.24 1.03
CA GLU A 32 2.01 23.35 -0.42
C GLU A 32 1.51 22.06 -1.11
N ALA A 33 1.76 20.89 -0.52
CA ALA A 33 1.32 19.60 -1.05
C ALA A 33 -0.15 19.30 -0.74
N PHE A 34 -0.58 19.50 0.51
CA PHE A 34 -1.85 19.02 1.06
C PHE A 34 -2.80 20.12 1.54
N GLY A 35 -2.43 21.39 1.41
CA GLY A 35 -3.24 22.54 1.80
C GLY A 35 -4.56 22.64 1.04
N ASN A 36 -5.39 23.58 1.46
CA ASN A 36 -6.73 23.78 0.90
C ASN A 36 -6.77 24.70 -0.32
N HIS A 37 -5.61 25.17 -0.78
CA HIS A 37 -5.52 26.06 -1.93
C HIS A 37 -5.76 25.29 -3.22
N SER A 38 -6.27 25.97 -4.24
CA SER A 38 -6.61 25.35 -5.54
C SER A 38 -5.41 24.79 -6.30
N HIS A 39 -4.19 25.20 -5.95
CA HIS A 39 -2.96 24.71 -6.56
C HIS A 39 -2.35 23.50 -5.82
N CYS A 40 -2.82 23.20 -4.60
CA CYS A 40 -2.37 22.04 -3.84
C CYS A 40 -2.92 20.76 -4.49
N LEU A 41 -2.03 19.85 -4.88
CA LEU A 41 -2.41 18.65 -5.62
C LEU A 41 -2.95 17.52 -4.72
N GLY A 42 -2.71 17.59 -3.41
CA GLY A 42 -2.98 16.48 -2.49
C GLY A 42 -2.01 15.31 -2.69
N ILE A 43 -0.85 15.56 -3.31
CA ILE A 43 0.14 14.56 -3.69
C ILE A 43 1.52 15.03 -3.25
N ILE A 44 2.31 14.11 -2.70
CA ILE A 44 3.71 14.33 -2.36
C ILE A 44 4.58 13.19 -2.92
N LEU A 45 5.79 13.52 -3.34
CA LEU A 45 6.79 12.55 -3.79
C LEU A 45 7.96 12.52 -2.80
N ILE A 46 8.30 11.33 -2.31
CA ILE A 46 9.48 11.11 -1.48
C ILE A 46 10.61 10.53 -2.35
N LYS A 47 11.70 11.28 -2.52
CA LYS A 47 12.88 10.84 -3.28
C LYS A 47 13.97 10.31 -2.36
N ASN A 48 14.99 9.70 -2.97
CA ASN A 48 16.18 9.19 -2.26
C ASN A 48 15.88 8.20 -1.13
N LEU A 49 14.87 7.33 -1.37
CA LEU A 49 14.55 6.22 -0.48
C LEU A 49 15.77 5.30 -0.24
N PRO A 50 15.81 4.57 0.89
CA PRO A 50 16.84 3.57 1.18
C PRO A 50 17.08 2.59 0.01
N LYS A 51 18.34 2.23 -0.21
CA LYS A 51 18.77 1.43 -1.38
C LYS A 51 18.08 0.07 -1.48
N ASP A 52 17.73 -0.52 -0.35
CA ASP A 52 17.04 -1.82 -0.25
C ASP A 52 15.57 -1.76 -0.70
N TYR A 53 14.96 -0.56 -0.81
CA TYR A 53 13.61 -0.39 -1.37
C TYR A 53 13.47 -1.01 -2.76
N SER A 54 14.46 -0.78 -3.64
CA SER A 54 14.42 -1.24 -5.03
C SER A 54 14.39 -2.78 -5.11
N GLU A 55 15.14 -3.45 -4.23
CA GLU A 55 15.17 -4.91 -4.13
C GLU A 55 13.84 -5.46 -3.61
N LYS A 56 13.30 -4.89 -2.52
CA LYS A 56 12.00 -5.26 -1.95
C LYS A 56 10.88 -5.13 -2.98
N ARG A 57 10.84 -4.01 -3.70
CA ARG A 57 9.87 -3.73 -4.78
C ARG A 57 10.00 -4.75 -5.90
N THR A 58 11.21 -4.97 -6.38
CA THR A 58 11.47 -5.92 -7.49
C THR A 58 11.04 -7.33 -7.11
N ARG A 59 11.37 -7.78 -5.90
CA ARG A 59 11.01 -9.11 -5.39
C ARG A 59 9.49 -9.30 -5.36
N LEU A 60 8.75 -8.37 -4.75
CA LEU A 60 7.29 -8.51 -4.67
C LEU A 60 6.62 -8.44 -6.03
N LEU A 61 7.01 -7.49 -6.90
CA LEU A 61 6.39 -7.35 -8.22
C LEU A 61 6.62 -8.57 -9.12
N ARG A 62 7.81 -9.20 -9.05
CA ARG A 62 8.06 -10.46 -9.74
C ARG A 62 7.15 -11.57 -9.22
N LEU A 63 7.04 -11.71 -7.90
CA LEU A 63 6.19 -12.74 -7.31
C LEU A 63 4.70 -12.49 -7.57
N ALA A 64 4.25 -11.24 -7.62
CA ALA A 64 2.88 -10.90 -8.03
C ALA A 64 2.61 -11.35 -9.47
N SER A 65 3.57 -11.16 -10.38
CA SER A 65 3.49 -11.69 -11.75
C SER A 65 3.43 -13.22 -11.76
N VAL A 66 4.28 -13.90 -10.98
CA VAL A 66 4.27 -15.37 -10.86
C VAL A 66 2.92 -15.85 -10.33
N PHE A 67 2.44 -15.27 -9.23
CA PHE A 67 1.15 -15.62 -8.64
C PHE A 67 0.00 -15.47 -9.64
N SER A 68 -0.05 -14.36 -10.38
CA SER A 68 -1.12 -14.10 -11.36
C SER A 68 -1.18 -15.13 -12.49
N ALA A 69 -0.03 -15.73 -12.83
CA ALA A 69 0.12 -16.76 -13.85
C ALA A 69 -0.12 -18.20 -13.35
N LEU A 70 -0.31 -18.39 -12.04
CA LEU A 70 -0.64 -19.71 -11.48
C LEU A 70 -2.01 -20.19 -11.98
N PRO A 71 -2.24 -21.52 -12.02
CA PRO A 71 -3.54 -22.09 -12.38
C PRO A 71 -4.67 -21.54 -11.50
N GLU A 72 -5.88 -21.41 -12.05
CA GLU A 72 -7.05 -20.97 -11.29
C GLU A 72 -7.31 -21.84 -10.05
N THR A 73 -7.05 -23.15 -10.14
CA THR A 73 -7.17 -24.08 -9.00
C THR A 73 -6.27 -23.69 -7.82
N ILE A 74 -5.12 -23.07 -8.09
CA ILE A 74 -4.20 -22.58 -7.08
C ILE A 74 -4.63 -21.21 -6.56
N LYS A 75 -4.90 -20.26 -7.46
CA LYS A 75 -5.33 -18.90 -7.08
C LYS A 75 -6.61 -18.92 -6.23
N ASN A 76 -7.56 -19.78 -6.60
CA ASN A 76 -8.82 -19.95 -5.89
C ASN A 76 -8.68 -20.47 -4.45
N LYS A 77 -7.55 -21.11 -4.08
CA LYS A 77 -7.28 -21.47 -2.67
C LYS A 77 -7.20 -20.26 -1.76
N THR A 78 -6.91 -19.07 -2.32
CA THR A 78 -6.75 -17.83 -1.57
C THR A 78 -7.93 -16.88 -1.73
N VAL A 79 -8.98 -17.24 -2.48
CA VAL A 79 -10.17 -16.39 -2.64
C VAL A 79 -11.01 -16.45 -1.37
N CYS A 80 -11.41 -15.29 -0.84
CA CYS A 80 -12.28 -15.22 0.34
C CYS A 80 -13.49 -14.34 0.11
N GLN A 81 -14.64 -14.98 -0.10
CA GLN A 81 -15.91 -14.28 -0.29
C GLN A 81 -16.43 -13.67 1.02
N GLU A 82 -16.12 -14.28 2.16
CA GLU A 82 -16.53 -13.85 3.50
C GLU A 82 -15.97 -12.47 3.86
N SER A 83 -14.77 -12.16 3.35
CA SER A 83 -14.15 -10.84 3.48
C SER A 83 -14.63 -9.82 2.44
N PHE A 84 -15.66 -10.15 1.66
CA PHE A 84 -16.07 -9.41 0.46
C PHE A 84 -14.95 -9.28 -0.58
N TYR A 85 -14.10 -10.31 -0.69
CA TYR A 85 -12.93 -10.34 -1.57
C TYR A 85 -11.83 -9.31 -1.23
N SER A 86 -11.83 -8.80 0.01
CA SER A 86 -10.81 -7.87 0.53
C SER A 86 -9.63 -8.55 1.23
N PHE A 87 -9.55 -9.88 1.18
CA PHE A 87 -8.37 -10.66 1.57
C PHE A 87 -8.12 -11.77 0.56
N GLY A 88 -6.84 -11.99 0.25
CA GLY A 88 -6.37 -12.94 -0.74
C GLY A 88 -6.64 -12.51 -2.18
N TRP A 89 -6.84 -13.48 -3.09
CA TRP A 89 -7.02 -13.22 -4.52
C TRP A 89 -8.42 -12.68 -4.87
N SER A 90 -8.46 -11.65 -5.72
CA SER A 90 -9.68 -11.08 -6.27
C SER A 90 -9.47 -10.68 -7.73
N CYS A 91 -10.24 -11.27 -8.64
CA CYS A 91 -10.27 -10.94 -10.06
C CYS A 91 -11.68 -11.24 -10.59
N GLY A 92 -12.27 -10.33 -11.39
CA GLY A 92 -13.63 -10.52 -11.90
C GLY A 92 -14.73 -10.41 -10.85
N LYS A 93 -14.43 -9.86 -9.66
CA LYS A 93 -15.39 -9.74 -8.54
C LYS A 93 -16.10 -8.40 -8.52
N GLU A 94 -15.44 -7.34 -8.97
CA GLU A 94 -16.01 -6.00 -9.09
C GLU A 94 -16.89 -5.91 -10.35
N ILE A 95 -18.09 -5.35 -10.22
CA ILE A 95 -18.98 -5.08 -11.35
C ILE A 95 -18.82 -3.61 -11.78
N MET A 96 -18.25 -3.39 -12.96
CA MET A 96 -18.12 -2.08 -13.58
C MET A 96 -19.01 -2.01 -14.81
N ASN A 97 -19.91 -1.01 -14.85
CA ASN A 97 -20.86 -0.81 -15.97
C ASN A 97 -21.69 -2.07 -16.31
N GLY A 98 -22.10 -2.82 -15.27
CA GLY A 98 -22.89 -4.04 -15.42
C GLY A 98 -22.11 -5.27 -15.88
N LYS A 99 -20.77 -5.19 -15.97
CA LYS A 99 -19.89 -6.32 -16.34
C LYS A 99 -18.85 -6.57 -15.27
N ALA A 100 -18.48 -7.83 -15.07
CA ALA A 100 -17.36 -8.17 -14.21
C ALA A 100 -16.04 -7.66 -14.82
N ASP A 101 -15.20 -7.02 -13.99
CA ASP A 101 -13.89 -6.54 -14.40
C ASP A 101 -12.83 -7.63 -14.27
N TYR A 102 -12.44 -8.20 -15.42
CA TYR A 102 -11.36 -9.18 -15.52
C TYR A 102 -10.04 -8.57 -15.97
N LEU A 103 -9.99 -7.26 -16.25
CA LEU A 103 -8.77 -6.58 -16.68
C LEU A 103 -7.83 -6.26 -15.51
N LYS A 104 -8.34 -6.42 -14.28
CA LYS A 104 -7.62 -6.18 -13.04
C LYS A 104 -7.75 -7.39 -12.11
N GLY A 105 -6.60 -7.84 -11.60
CA GLY A 105 -6.51 -8.77 -10.49
C GLY A 105 -5.77 -8.10 -9.33
N SER A 106 -6.28 -8.31 -8.12
CA SER A 106 -5.71 -7.78 -6.88
C SER A 106 -5.43 -8.93 -5.90
N TYR A 107 -4.37 -8.76 -5.11
CA TYR A 107 -4.11 -9.59 -3.94
C TYR A 107 -4.12 -8.70 -2.70
N TYR A 108 -5.03 -8.95 -1.76
CA TYR A 108 -5.20 -8.13 -0.57
C TYR A 108 -4.69 -8.84 0.68
N ALA A 109 -3.90 -8.14 1.49
CA ALA A 109 -3.45 -8.62 2.79
C ALA A 109 -2.98 -7.45 3.66
N ASN A 110 -3.01 -7.63 4.97
CA ASN A 110 -2.39 -6.73 5.92
C ASN A 110 -0.88 -7.02 5.98
N PRO A 111 0.00 -6.07 5.66
CA PRO A 111 1.44 -6.33 5.60
C PRO A 111 2.09 -6.44 6.99
N LYS A 112 1.40 -6.04 8.07
CA LYS A 112 1.97 -6.00 9.42
C LYS A 112 1.48 -7.13 10.33
N TYR A 113 0.21 -7.49 10.25
CA TYR A 113 -0.41 -8.49 11.13
C TYR A 113 -1.23 -9.50 10.32
N ASP A 114 -0.95 -10.79 10.47
CA ASP A 114 -1.78 -11.82 9.83
C ASP A 114 -3.14 -11.97 10.47
N ILE A 115 -3.23 -11.76 11.77
CA ILE A 115 -4.48 -11.84 12.51
C ILE A 115 -4.72 -10.45 13.08
N PRO A 116 -5.65 -9.66 12.52
CA PRO A 116 -6.01 -8.37 13.08
C PRO A 116 -6.45 -8.50 14.54
N ASN A 117 -6.03 -7.55 15.37
CA ASN A 117 -6.51 -7.44 16.75
C ASN A 117 -7.93 -6.86 16.75
N ALA A 118 -8.91 -7.73 16.54
CA ALA A 118 -10.32 -7.39 16.45
C ALA A 118 -11.16 -8.33 17.31
N THR A 119 -12.16 -7.77 17.99
CA THR A 119 -13.15 -8.55 18.75
C THR A 119 -13.99 -9.44 17.82
N PRO A 120 -14.63 -10.50 18.33
CA PRO A 120 -15.53 -11.33 17.53
C PRO A 120 -16.64 -10.51 16.85
N LYS A 121 -17.18 -9.50 17.53
CA LYS A 121 -18.18 -8.59 16.96
C LYS A 121 -17.61 -7.81 15.77
N GLN A 122 -16.41 -7.22 15.91
CA GLN A 122 -15.76 -6.48 14.82
C GLN A 122 -15.42 -7.37 13.63
N LYS A 123 -15.00 -8.62 13.86
CA LYS A 123 -14.75 -9.57 12.77
C LYS A 123 -16.00 -9.89 11.97
N MET A 124 -17.15 -9.95 12.63
CA MET A 124 -18.45 -10.18 11.98
C MET A 124 -18.97 -8.93 11.26
N GLU A 125 -18.82 -7.75 11.87
CA GLU A 125 -19.32 -6.47 11.34
C GLU A 125 -18.41 -5.93 10.21
N PHE A 126 -17.10 -6.17 10.31
CA PHE A 126 -16.08 -5.61 9.43
C PHE A 126 -15.13 -6.68 8.87
N PRO A 127 -15.63 -7.75 8.24
CA PRO A 127 -14.79 -8.84 7.76
C PRO A 127 -13.81 -8.37 6.67
N MET A 128 -14.14 -7.33 5.91
CA MET A 128 -13.25 -6.70 4.91
C MET A 128 -12.00 -6.04 5.51
N TYR A 129 -11.99 -5.77 6.83
CA TYR A 129 -10.86 -5.15 7.53
C TYR A 129 -10.23 -6.08 8.57
N CYS A 130 -10.98 -7.06 9.07
CA CYS A 130 -10.63 -7.84 10.25
C CYS A 130 -10.43 -9.34 9.97
N HIS A 131 -10.58 -9.80 8.73
CA HIS A 131 -10.30 -11.19 8.37
C HIS A 131 -8.78 -11.48 8.50
N PRO A 132 -8.38 -12.70 8.91
CA PRO A 132 -6.99 -13.10 8.84
C PRO A 132 -6.43 -13.08 7.41
N ASN A 133 -5.13 -12.81 7.25
CA ASN A 133 -4.48 -12.97 5.95
C ASN A 133 -4.58 -14.40 5.45
N ILE A 134 -4.70 -14.54 4.14
CA ILE A 134 -4.70 -15.81 3.43
C ILE A 134 -3.49 -15.76 2.51
N TRP A 135 -2.62 -16.77 2.59
CA TRP A 135 -1.35 -16.83 1.85
C TRP A 135 -1.26 -18.13 1.06
N PRO A 136 -0.63 -18.13 -0.14
CA PRO A 136 -0.46 -19.33 -0.95
C PRO A 136 0.73 -20.18 -0.44
N LYS A 137 0.67 -20.65 0.81
CA LYS A 137 1.81 -21.25 1.51
C LYS A 137 2.39 -22.49 0.82
N ASP A 138 1.54 -23.28 0.18
CA ASP A 138 1.97 -24.53 -0.47
C ASP A 138 2.51 -24.31 -1.89
N ASP A 139 2.08 -23.23 -2.55
CA ASP A 139 2.31 -23.01 -3.98
C ASP A 139 3.28 -21.85 -4.26
N LEU A 140 3.37 -20.87 -3.37
CA LEU A 140 4.26 -19.70 -3.46
C LEU A 140 4.58 -19.12 -2.05
N PRO A 141 5.26 -19.89 -1.18
CA PRO A 141 5.52 -19.52 0.22
C PRO A 141 6.27 -18.20 0.41
N GLU A 142 7.15 -17.84 -0.52
CA GLU A 142 7.95 -16.62 -0.47
C GLU A 142 7.12 -15.33 -0.66
N PHE A 143 5.88 -15.46 -1.16
CA PHE A 143 5.01 -14.32 -1.44
C PHE A 143 4.64 -13.56 -0.17
N GLU A 144 4.33 -14.28 0.91
CA GLU A 144 4.00 -13.69 2.21
C GLU A 144 5.16 -12.81 2.72
N HIS A 145 6.39 -13.35 2.71
CA HIS A 145 7.55 -12.63 3.20
C HIS A 145 7.84 -11.39 2.35
N ALA A 146 7.80 -11.52 1.02
CA ALA A 146 8.03 -10.39 0.13
C ALA A 146 6.95 -9.30 0.28
N PHE A 147 5.68 -9.70 0.45
CA PHE A 147 4.56 -8.77 0.62
C PHE A 147 4.71 -7.98 1.92
N LYS A 148 4.95 -8.67 3.03
CA LYS A 148 5.13 -8.02 4.35
C LYS A 148 6.35 -7.13 4.40
N ASP A 149 7.47 -7.56 3.80
CA ASP A 149 8.71 -6.78 3.82
C ASP A 149 8.56 -5.43 3.09
N LEU A 150 8.03 -5.44 1.85
CA LEU A 150 7.77 -4.19 1.13
C LEU A 150 6.63 -3.39 1.78
N GLY A 151 5.56 -4.05 2.20
CA GLY A 151 4.39 -3.38 2.77
C GLY A 151 4.70 -2.69 4.09
N CYS A 152 5.47 -3.32 4.98
CA CYS A 152 5.95 -2.68 6.21
C CYS A 152 6.85 -1.48 5.92
N PHE A 153 7.76 -1.59 4.94
CA PHE A 153 8.59 -0.46 4.51
C PHE A 153 7.73 0.73 4.06
N ILE A 154 6.72 0.50 3.22
CA ILE A 154 5.80 1.55 2.75
C ILE A 154 5.06 2.19 3.94
N MET A 155 4.58 1.37 4.89
CA MET A 155 3.93 1.89 6.10
C MET A 155 4.86 2.74 6.95
N ASP A 156 6.14 2.38 7.06
CA ASP A 156 7.10 3.14 7.86
C ASP A 156 7.42 4.49 7.23
N VAL A 157 7.59 4.56 5.91
CA VAL A 157 7.70 5.84 5.17
C VAL A 157 6.43 6.68 5.36
N ALA A 158 5.24 6.06 5.25
CA ALA A 158 3.97 6.76 5.43
C ALA A 158 3.82 7.36 6.84
N LYS A 159 4.33 6.69 7.89
CA LYS A 159 4.34 7.25 9.25
C LYS A 159 5.26 8.47 9.38
N LEU A 160 6.39 8.51 8.67
CA LEU A 160 7.27 9.68 8.65
C LEU A 160 6.53 10.88 8.04
N VAL A 161 5.88 10.67 6.89
CA VAL A 161 5.06 11.70 6.25
C VAL A 161 3.90 12.13 7.15
N ALA A 162 3.18 11.18 7.74
CA ALA A 162 2.06 11.48 8.64
C ALA A 162 2.49 12.33 9.86
N ARG A 163 3.69 12.10 10.40
CA ARG A 163 4.25 12.94 11.48
C ARG A 163 4.51 14.37 11.02
N ALA A 164 5.05 14.55 9.81
CA ALA A 164 5.25 15.86 9.23
C ALA A 164 3.90 16.58 9.00
N CYS A 165 2.87 15.83 8.59
CA CYS A 165 1.50 16.34 8.47
C CYS A 165 0.84 16.69 9.82
N ASP A 166 1.11 15.94 10.89
CA ASP A 166 0.53 16.19 12.23
C ASP A 166 1.08 17.47 12.89
N SER A 167 2.23 17.95 12.42
CA SER A 167 2.85 19.18 12.89
C SER A 167 2.33 20.45 12.17
N PHE A 168 1.52 20.27 11.13
CA PHE A 168 0.91 21.31 10.30
C PHE A 168 -0.50 21.68 10.80
#